data_AF-A0A523UIS6-F1
#
_entry.id   AF-A0A523UIS6-F1
#
_cell.length_a   1.000
_cell.length_b   1.000
_cell.length_c   1.000
_cell.angle_alpha   90.00
_cell.angle_beta   90.00
_cell.angle_gamma   90.00
#
_symmetry.space_group_name_H-M   'P 1'
#
loop_
_entity.id
_entity.type
_entity.pdbx_description
1 polymer ?
#
loop_
_entity_poly.entity_id
_entity_poly.type
_entity_poly.pdbx_seq_one_letter_code
_entity_poly.pdbx_strand_id
1 'polypeptide(L)'
;MEGNLKPQLIAIDGPVAVGKSSVGSLLARRLGYVFFDTGMMYRAFTWKVLNSGISIEDEQKLCQLANTTKFDFVPLQGCYFSPLIDDEDVSSKLLHPEVEAHVSLASKIAGVRQTL
;
A
#
# COMPACT_ATOMS: atom_id res chain seq x y z
N MET A 1 20.25 0.43 -34.54
CA MET A 1 19.49 -0.58 -33.79
C MET A 1 18.85 0.14 -32.63
N GLU A 2 17.55 0.42 -32.73
CA GLU A 2 16.79 1.09 -31.69
C GLU A 2 16.78 0.19 -30.45
N GLY A 3 17.36 0.67 -29.36
CA GLY A 3 17.34 -0.03 -28.09
C GLY A 3 15.89 -0.20 -27.64
N ASN A 4 15.50 -1.43 -27.34
CA ASN A 4 14.18 -1.75 -26.81
C ASN A 4 14.02 -1.07 -25.44
N LEU A 5 13.48 0.15 -25.40
CA LEU A 5 13.31 0.97 -24.20
C LEU A 5 12.12 0.45 -23.38
N LYS A 6 12.29 -0.71 -22.74
CA LYS A 6 11.35 -1.17 -21.73
C LYS A 6 11.55 -0.31 -20.47
N PRO A 7 10.56 0.48 -20.03
CA PRO A 7 10.72 1.35 -18.85
C PRO A 7 10.94 0.50 -17.59
N GLN A 8 11.81 0.93 -16.66
CA GLN A 8 12.03 0.16 -15.43
C GLN A 8 10.81 0.18 -14.49
N LEU A 9 10.05 1.27 -14.50
CA LEU A 9 8.88 1.51 -13.65
C LEU A 9 7.80 2.23 -14.44
N ILE A 10 6.54 1.89 -14.20
CA ILE A 10 5.37 2.58 -14.74
C ILE A 10 4.51 3.01 -13.56
N ALA A 11 4.31 4.32 -13.40
CA ALA A 11 3.38 4.88 -12.42
C ALA A 11 1.99 5.06 -13.04
N ILE A 12 0.93 4.79 -12.25
CA ILE A 12 -0.47 4.93 -12.67
C ILE A 12 -1.22 5.70 -11.58
N ASP A 13 -1.47 6.99 -11.82
CA ASP A 13 -2.11 7.88 -10.88
C ASP A 13 -3.54 8.27 -11.31
N GLY A 14 -4.36 8.65 -10.32
CA GLY A 14 -5.73 9.09 -10.55
C GLY A 14 -6.62 8.89 -9.32
N PRO A 15 -7.88 9.35 -9.35
CA PRO A 15 -8.79 9.30 -8.20
C PRO A 15 -9.09 7.88 -7.70
N VAL A 16 -9.62 7.76 -6.50
CA VAL A 16 -10.07 6.46 -5.94
C VAL A 16 -11.17 5.88 -6.83
N ALA A 17 -11.24 4.54 -6.93
CA ALA A 17 -12.27 3.79 -7.65
C ALA A 17 -12.38 4.00 -9.19
N VAL A 18 -11.41 4.65 -9.85
CA VAL A 18 -11.39 4.78 -11.32
C VAL A 18 -10.83 3.56 -12.07
N GLY A 19 -10.55 2.46 -11.37
CA GLY A 19 -10.06 1.21 -11.97
C GLY A 19 -8.55 1.09 -12.14
N LYS A 20 -7.74 1.93 -11.47
CA LYS A 20 -6.27 1.91 -11.57
C LYS A 20 -5.64 0.55 -11.28
N SER A 21 -6.03 -0.10 -10.19
CA SER A 21 -5.48 -1.41 -9.82
C SER A 21 -5.88 -2.49 -10.84
N SER A 22 -7.08 -2.40 -11.42
CA SER A 22 -7.52 -3.30 -12.50
C SER A 22 -6.73 -3.10 -13.78
N VAL A 23 -6.54 -1.86 -14.23
CA VAL A 23 -5.77 -1.57 -15.45
C VAL A 23 -4.28 -1.86 -15.25
N GLY A 24 -3.72 -1.46 -14.10
CA GLY A 24 -2.31 -1.64 -13.77
C GLY A 24 -1.91 -3.10 -13.67
N SER A 25 -2.74 -3.95 -13.07
CA SER A 25 -2.49 -5.38 -13.02
C SER A 25 -2.58 -6.06 -14.39
N LEU A 26 -3.57 -5.69 -15.23
CA LEU A 26 -3.66 -6.19 -16.60
C LEU A 26 -2.46 -5.76 -17.45
N LEU A 27 -2.01 -4.51 -17.30
CA LEU A 27 -0.83 -3.99 -17.96
C LEU A 27 0.43 -4.73 -17.52
N ALA A 28 0.59 -4.94 -16.20
CA ALA A 28 1.73 -5.64 -15.64
C ALA A 28 1.82 -7.08 -16.16
N ARG A 29 0.69 -7.81 -16.22
CA ARG A 29 0.66 -9.16 -16.82
C ARG A 29 1.08 -9.16 -18.28
N ARG A 30 0.57 -8.21 -19.09
CA ARG A 30 0.88 -8.14 -20.52
C ARG A 30 2.34 -7.81 -20.81
N LEU A 31 2.96 -7.00 -19.95
CA LEU A 31 4.33 -6.52 -20.15
C LEU A 31 5.38 -7.28 -19.32
N GLY A 32 4.97 -8.26 -18.51
CA GLY A 32 5.84 -9.01 -17.62
C GLY A 32 6.44 -8.15 -16.50
N TYR A 33 5.62 -7.28 -15.89
CA TYR A 33 5.95 -6.53 -14.68
C TYR A 33 5.24 -7.13 -13.48
N VAL A 34 5.68 -6.72 -12.30
CA VAL A 34 4.90 -6.87 -11.08
C VAL A 34 4.07 -5.60 -10.86
N PHE A 35 2.82 -5.77 -10.44
CA PHE A 35 1.94 -4.67 -10.06
C PHE A 35 2.04 -4.43 -8.55
N PHE A 36 2.22 -3.17 -8.17
CA PHE A 36 2.35 -2.76 -6.77
C PHE A 36 1.35 -1.63 -6.47
N ASP A 37 0.42 -1.87 -5.54
CA ASP A 37 -0.57 -0.90 -5.09
C ASP A 37 -0.06 -0.17 -3.84
N THR A 38 0.42 1.06 -3.99
CA THR A 38 0.89 1.85 -2.84
C THR A 38 -0.23 2.15 -1.84
N GLY A 39 -1.49 2.19 -2.28
CA GLY A 39 -2.65 2.32 -1.41
C GLY A 39 -2.87 1.12 -0.49
N MET A 40 -2.33 -0.05 -0.84
CA MET A 40 -2.31 -1.23 0.02
C MET A 40 -1.46 -0.99 1.27
N MET A 41 -0.31 -0.33 1.14
CA MET A 41 0.61 -0.03 2.25
C MET A 41 -0.06 0.86 3.30
N TYR A 42 -0.69 1.95 2.85
CA TYR A 42 -1.38 2.87 3.74
C TYR A 42 -2.57 2.22 4.46
N ARG A 43 -3.31 1.34 3.77
CA ARG A 43 -4.39 0.57 4.38
C ARG A 43 -3.87 -0.43 5.42
N ALA A 44 -2.77 -1.10 5.13
CA ALA A 44 -2.13 -2.03 6.06
C ALA A 44 -1.64 -1.30 7.32
N PHE A 45 -1.00 -0.13 7.15
CA PHE A 45 -0.62 0.71 8.28
C PHE A 45 -1.84 1.20 9.08
N THR A 46 -2.89 1.64 8.40
CA THR A 46 -4.11 2.12 9.05
C THR A 46 -4.77 1.03 9.89
N TRP A 47 -4.81 -0.21 9.38
CA TRP A 47 -5.25 -1.37 10.17
C TRP A 47 -4.41 -1.54 11.45
N LYS A 48 -3.07 -1.41 11.36
CA LYS A 48 -2.18 -1.49 12.52
C LYS A 48 -2.48 -0.39 13.54
N VAL A 49 -2.73 0.83 13.08
CA VAL A 49 -3.12 1.96 13.93
C VAL A 49 -4.40 1.64 14.70
N LEU A 50 -5.45 1.22 14.00
CA LEU A 50 -6.74 0.88 14.60
C LEU A 50 -6.60 -0.25 15.65
N ASN A 51 -5.77 -1.24 15.37
CA ASN A 51 -5.52 -2.34 16.31
C ASN A 51 -4.57 -2.00 17.47
N SER A 52 -3.84 -0.88 17.39
CA SER A 52 -2.91 -0.45 18.45
C SER A 52 -3.58 0.38 19.55
N GLY A 53 -4.82 0.84 19.34
CA GLY A 53 -5.51 1.77 20.23
C GLY A 53 -4.94 3.19 20.24
N ILE A 54 -3.97 3.49 19.37
CA ILE A 54 -3.44 4.84 19.17
C ILE A 54 -4.48 5.67 18.43
N SER A 55 -4.75 6.89 18.93
CA SER A 55 -5.63 7.83 18.23
C SER A 55 -5.06 8.17 16.85
N ILE A 56 -5.91 8.14 15.82
CA ILE A 56 -5.55 8.51 14.45
C ILE A 56 -5.16 10.00 14.33
N GLU A 57 -5.46 10.80 15.35
CA GLU A 57 -5.10 12.23 15.41
C GLU A 57 -3.74 12.48 16.08
N ASP A 58 -3.15 11.47 16.74
CA ASP A 58 -1.86 11.60 17.42
C ASP A 58 -0.70 11.36 16.45
N GLU A 59 -0.42 12.35 15.59
CA GLU A 59 0.58 12.24 14.54
C GLU A 59 1.95 11.79 15.04
N GLN A 60 2.36 12.23 16.24
CA GLN A 60 3.65 11.86 16.82
C GLN A 60 3.70 10.36 17.12
N LYS A 61 2.67 9.81 17.79
CA LYS A 61 2.61 8.37 18.05
C LYS A 61 2.45 7.56 16.77
N LEU A 62 1.74 8.07 15.76
CA LEU A 62 1.62 7.41 14.46
C LEU A 62 2.97 7.34 13.74
N CYS A 63 3.76 8.40 13.77
CA CYS A 63 5.11 8.38 13.21
C CYS A 63 6.01 7.38 13.96
N GLN A 64 5.92 7.32 15.29
CA GLN A 64 6.67 6.34 16.08
C GLN A 64 6.25 4.91 15.74
N LEU A 65 4.94 4.65 15.63
CA LEU A 65 4.42 3.35 15.24
C LEU A 65 4.89 2.97 13.85
N ALA A 66 4.85 3.88 12.87
CA ALA A 66 5.36 3.62 11.52
C ALA A 66 6.83 3.19 11.55
N ASN A 67 7.66 3.86 12.34
CA ASN A 67 9.10 3.56 12.44
C ASN A 67 9.40 2.20 13.10
N THR A 68 8.51 1.70 13.95
CA THR A 68 8.68 0.42 14.62
C THR A 68 7.91 -0.72 13.94
N THR A 69 7.08 -0.41 12.95
CA THR A 69 6.28 -1.42 12.23
C THR A 69 7.14 -2.07 11.15
N LYS A 70 7.19 -3.39 11.14
CA LYS A 70 7.84 -4.16 10.07
C LYS A 70 6.85 -4.34 8.91
N PHE A 71 7.19 -3.78 7.74
CA PHE A 71 6.47 -4.01 6.50
C PHE A 71 7.20 -5.03 5.64
N ASP A 72 6.47 -6.04 5.16
CA ASP A 72 6.97 -6.99 4.16
C ASP A 72 5.91 -7.23 3.08
N PHE A 73 6.34 -7.67 1.89
CA PHE A 73 5.46 -7.92 0.76
C PHE A 73 5.82 -9.26 0.12
N VAL A 74 4.93 -10.23 0.29
CA VAL A 74 5.14 -11.59 -0.22
C VAL A 74 4.51 -11.72 -1.60
N PRO A 75 5.23 -12.22 -2.62
CA PRO A 75 4.65 -12.49 -3.93
C PRO A 75 3.45 -13.43 -3.84
N LEU A 76 2.36 -13.08 -4.51
CA LEU A 76 1.19 -13.94 -4.69
C LEU A 76 1.15 -14.49 -6.11
N GLN A 77 0.19 -15.39 -6.38
CA GLN A 77 -0.07 -15.82 -7.76
C GLN A 77 -0.55 -14.65 -8.63
N GLY A 78 -0.11 -14.64 -9.89
CA GLY A 78 -0.25 -13.45 -10.72
C GLY A 78 0.75 -12.38 -10.31
N CYS A 79 0.78 -11.26 -11.01
CA CYS A 79 1.74 -10.18 -10.79
C CYS A 79 1.45 -9.34 -9.51
N TYR A 80 1.10 -9.96 -8.38
CA TYR A 80 0.59 -9.29 -7.16
C TYR A 80 1.44 -9.60 -5.92
N PHE A 81 1.23 -8.80 -4.87
CA PHE A 81 1.82 -8.99 -3.54
C PHE A 81 0.75 -9.06 -2.44
N SER A 82 1.02 -9.81 -1.37
CA SER A 82 0.30 -9.75 -0.10
C SER A 82 1.11 -8.92 0.89
N PRO A 83 0.50 -7.98 1.64
CA PRO A 83 1.19 -7.22 2.66
C PRO A 83 1.24 -8.01 3.98
N LEU A 84 2.42 -8.02 4.59
CA LEU A 84 2.64 -8.46 5.96
C LEU A 84 2.96 -7.25 6.85
N ILE A 85 2.33 -7.21 8.03
CA ILE A 85 2.60 -6.24 9.08
C ILE A 85 3.02 -6.99 10.33
N ASP A 86 4.25 -6.76 10.80
CA ASP A 86 4.81 -7.47 11.96
C ASP A 86 4.62 -9.00 11.83
N ASP A 87 4.93 -9.52 10.63
CA ASP A 87 4.79 -10.94 10.25
C ASP A 87 3.35 -11.48 10.16
N GLU A 88 2.32 -10.62 10.28
CA GLU A 88 0.90 -10.97 10.10
C GLU A 88 0.40 -10.62 8.69
N ASP A 89 -0.27 -11.57 8.01
CA ASP A 89 -0.97 -11.29 6.74
C ASP A 89 -2.26 -10.52 7.00
N VAL A 90 -2.29 -9.28 6.53
CA VAL A 90 -3.41 -8.35 6.71
C VAL A 90 -4.24 -8.13 5.45
N SER A 91 -3.98 -8.88 4.36
CA SER A 91 -4.62 -8.71 3.05
C SER A 91 -6.15 -8.68 3.12
N SER A 92 -6.74 -9.60 3.90
CA SER A 92 -8.20 -9.71 4.08
C SER A 92 -8.82 -8.55 4.87
N LYS A 93 -8.01 -7.75 5.56
CA LYS A 93 -8.46 -6.67 6.46
C LYS A 93 -8.46 -5.30 5.78
N LEU A 94 -7.77 -5.15 4.66
CA LEU A 94 -7.48 -3.83 4.08
C LEU A 94 -8.71 -3.08 3.56
N LEU A 95 -9.72 -3.82 3.13
CA LEU A 95 -10.97 -3.26 2.59
C LEU A 95 -12.07 -3.16 3.66
N HIS A 96 -11.73 -3.38 4.94
CA HIS A 96 -12.69 -3.20 6.01
C HIS A 96 -13.16 -1.73 6.04
N PRO A 97 -14.47 -1.45 6.20
CA PRO A 97 -15.00 -0.09 6.12
C PRO A 97 -14.28 0.90 7.05
N GLU A 98 -13.85 0.43 8.22
CA GLU A 98 -13.12 1.25 9.19
C GLU A 98 -11.72 1.65 8.70
N VAL A 99 -11.02 0.77 7.98
CA VAL A 99 -9.72 1.07 7.36
C VAL A 99 -9.90 2.08 6.23
N GLU A 100 -10.89 1.88 5.36
CA GLU A 100 -11.21 2.81 4.27
C GLU A 100 -11.59 4.21 4.79
N ALA A 101 -12.30 4.28 5.91
CA ALA A 101 -12.69 5.55 6.53
C ALA A 101 -11.48 6.35 7.04
N HIS A 102 -10.44 5.67 7.54
CA HIS A 102 -9.31 6.33 8.22
C HIS A 102 -8.03 6.41 7.39
N VAL A 103 -7.91 5.65 6.30
CA VAL A 103 -6.66 5.60 5.50
C VAL A 103 -6.21 6.97 5.01
N SER A 104 -7.16 7.82 4.64
CA SER A 104 -6.87 9.16 4.15
C SER A 104 -6.25 10.07 5.22
N LEU A 105 -6.50 9.81 6.50
CA LEU A 105 -5.91 10.55 7.62
C LEU A 105 -4.46 10.10 7.81
N ALA A 106 -4.23 8.78 7.92
CA ALA A 106 -2.89 8.22 8.06
C ALA A 106 -1.96 8.62 6.89
N SER A 107 -2.45 8.59 5.65
CA SER A 107 -1.64 8.92 4.47
C SER A 107 -1.28 10.42 4.35
N LYS A 108 -2.02 11.31 5.03
CA LYS A 108 -1.73 12.75 5.01
C LYS A 108 -0.57 13.14 5.93
N ILE A 109 -0.21 12.29 6.89
CA ILE A 109 0.86 12.55 7.85
C ILE A 109 2.21 12.37 7.14
N ALA A 110 3.01 13.43 7.08
CA ALA A 110 4.27 13.43 6.34
C ALA A 110 5.27 12.41 6.88
N GLY A 111 5.39 12.28 8.21
CA GLY A 111 6.30 11.32 8.84
C GLY A 111 5.92 9.86 8.55
N VAL A 112 4.62 9.56 8.46
CA VAL A 112 4.15 8.23 8.01
C VAL A 112 4.59 7.98 6.57
N ARG A 113 4.31 8.90 5.63
CA ARG A 113 4.69 8.74 4.22
C ARG A 113 6.19 8.59 3.97
N GLN A 114 7.03 9.16 4.83
CA GLN A 114 8.48 9.08 4.69
C GLN A 114 9.06 7.77 5.23
N THR A 115 8.30 7.10 6.10
CA THR A 115 8.73 5.86 6.76
C THR A 115 8.27 4.62 5.99
N LEU A 116 7.05 4.67 5.43
CA LEU A 116 6.47 3.63 4.59
C LEU A 116 7.10 3.65 3.19
#